data_AF-A0A0F8WEU9-F1
#
_entry.id   AF-A0A0F8WEU9-F1
#
_cell.length_a   1.000
_cell.length_b   1.000
_cell.length_c   1.000
_cell.angle_alpha   90.00
_cell.angle_beta   90.00
_cell.angle_gamma   90.00
#
_symmetry.space_group_name_H-M   'P 1'
#
loop_
_entity.id
_entity.type
_entity.pdbx_description
1 polymer ?
#
loop_
_entity_poly.entity_id
_entity_poly.type
_entity_poly.pdbx_seq_one_letter_code
_entity_poly.pdbx_strand_id
1 'polypeptide(L)' 'MRLLTRSDFDGICCAVLLEELGVVDEMVYAHPKDLQDGKIKVTENDVLANV' A
#
# COMPACT_ATOMS: atom_id res chain seq x y z
N MET A 1 -0.30 9.52 -4.38
CA MET A 1 0.63 8.79 -3.49
C MET A 1 0.45 7.30 -3.73
N ARG A 2 1.50 6.49 -3.57
CA ARG A 2 1.43 5.04 -3.82
C ARG A 2 1.03 4.29 -2.56
N LEU A 3 -0.04 3.50 -2.63
CA LEU A 3 -0.44 2.57 -1.57
C LEU A 3 0.38 1.29 -1.62
N LEU A 4 1.08 0.97 -0.54
CA LEU A 4 1.65 -0.33 -0.27
C LEU A 4 0.71 -1.09 0.66
N THR A 5 0.13 -2.20 0.17
CA THR A 5 -0.86 -3.00 0.91
C THR A 5 -0.70 -4.49 0.63
N ARG A 6 -1.23 -5.36 1.49
CA ARG A 6 -1.32 -6.80 1.19
C ARG A 6 -2.35 -7.10 0.09
N SER A 7 -2.12 -8.22 -0.60
CA SER A 7 -3.05 -8.78 -1.61
C SER A 7 -4.15 -9.62 -0.97
N ASP A 8 -4.92 -9.01 -0.07
CA ASP A 8 -6.10 -9.61 0.54
C ASP A 8 -7.28 -8.61 0.53
N PHE A 9 -8.42 -9.05 1.02
CA PHE A 9 -9.66 -8.28 0.94
C PHE A 9 -9.57 -6.92 1.66
N ASP A 10 -8.88 -6.89 2.81
CA ASP A 10 -8.70 -5.66 3.58
C ASP A 10 -7.81 -4.67 2.82
N GLY A 11 -6.78 -5.16 2.12
CA GLY A 11 -5.94 -4.33 1.28
C GLY A 11 -6.68 -3.68 0.10
N ILE A 12 -7.58 -4.44 -0.54
CA ILE A 12 -8.44 -3.91 -1.61
C ILE A 12 -9.43 -2.88 -1.05
N CYS A 13 -10.03 -3.14 0.12
CA CYS A 13 -10.93 -2.19 0.76
C CYS A 13 -10.21 -0.87 1.08
N CYS A 14 -8.98 -0.94 1.61
CA CYS A 14 -8.14 0.23 1.84
C CYS A 14 -7.88 1.01 0.55
N ALA A 15 -7.54 0.32 -0.55
CA ALA A 15 -7.29 0.97 -1.84
C ALA A 15 -8.50 1.75 -2.34
N VAL A 16 -9.68 1.12 -2.35
CA VAL A 16 -10.93 1.76 -2.79
C VAL A 16 -11.26 3.01 -1.96
N LEU A 17 -11.17 2.92 -0.63
CA LEU A 17 -11.51 4.05 0.24
C LEU A 17 -10.50 5.20 0.10
N LEU A 18 -9.21 4.90 -0.03
CA LEU A 18 -8.17 5.90 -0.15
C LEU A 18 -8.15 6.56 -1.53
N GLU A 19 -8.48 5.82 -2.59
CA GLU A 19 -8.65 6.35 -3.95
C GLU A 19 -9.85 7.29 -4.02
N GLU A 20 -11.00 6.91 -3.45
CA GLU A 20 -12.21 7.76 -3.40
C GLU A 20 -11.98 9.07 -2.63
N LEU A 21 -11.12 9.05 -1.60
CA LEU A 21 -10.71 10.24 -0.86
C LEU A 21 -9.62 11.07 -1.58
N GLY A 22 -9.10 10.61 -2.71
CA GLY A 22 -8.04 11.27 -3.47
C GLY A 22 -6.68 11.25 -2.77
N VAL A 23 -6.44 10.30 -1.86
CA VAL A 23 -5.18 10.17 -1.10
C VAL A 23 -4.14 9.41 -1.91
N VAL A 24 -4.56 8.35 -2.61
CA VAL A 24 -3.69 7.48 -3.41
C VAL A 24 -4.18 7.39 -4.85
N ASP A 25 -3.24 7.18 -5.76
CA ASP A 25 -3.45 7.09 -7.21
C ASP A 25 -2.80 5.84 -7.84
N GLU A 26 -2.03 5.10 -7.04
CA GLU A 26 -1.38 3.85 -7.41
C GLU A 26 -1.46 2.87 -6.24
N MET A 27 -1.70 1.58 -6.53
CA MET A 27 -1.62 0.51 -5.55
C MET A 27 -0.58 -0.53 -5.97
N VAL A 28 0.29 -0.91 -5.04
CA VAL A 28 1.27 -1.98 -5.19
C VAL A 28 1.12 -2.97 -4.05
N TYR A 29 1.07 -4.26 -4.40
CA TYR A 29 1.05 -5.30 -3.39
C TYR A 29 2.42 -5.48 -2.75
N ALA A 30 2.44 -5.43 -1.42
CA ALA A 30 3.63 -5.61 -0.61
C ALA A 30 3.42 -6.79 0.34
N HIS A 31 4.34 -7.75 0.30
CA HIS A 31 4.41 -8.76 1.35
C HIS A 31 5.14 -8.17 2.57
N PRO A 32 4.66 -8.35 3.82
CA PRO A 32 5.25 -7.76 5.02
C PRO A 32 6.76 -8.05 5.16
N LYS A 33 7.15 -9.28 4.81
CA LYS A 33 8.55 -9.71 4.84
C LYS A 33 9.44 -8.92 3.86
N ASP A 34 8.92 -8.50 2.71
CA ASP A 34 9.73 -7.78 1.72
C ASP A 34 9.95 -6.31 2.11
N LEU A 35 9.03 -5.73 2.90
CA LEU A 35 9.24 -4.44 3.55
C LEU A 35 10.29 -4.54 4.66
N GLN A 36 10.21 -5.57 5.52
CA GLN A 36 11.17 -5.80 6.59
C GLN A 36 12.58 -6.11 6.08
N ASP A 37 12.67 -6.92 5.03
CA ASP A 37 13.93 -7.26 4.38
C ASP A 37 14.47 -6.09 3.51
N GLY A 38 13.73 -4.98 3.38
CA GLY A 38 14.14 -3.80 2.61
C GLY A 38 14.15 -4.00 1.08
N LYS A 39 13.43 -5.02 0.58
CA LYS A 39 13.35 -5.32 -0.87
C LYS A 39 12.43 -4.36 -1.61
N ILE A 40 11.45 -3.79 -0.90
CA ILE A 40 10.58 -2.74 -1.42
C ILE A 40 11.08 -1.40 -0.86
N LYS A 41 11.45 -0.48 -1.75
CA LYS A 41 11.86 0.86 -1.36
C LYS A 41 10.62 1.69 -0.97
N VAL A 42 10.53 2.01 0.31
CA VAL A 42 9.56 2.95 0.89
C VAL A 42 10.12 4.37 0.85
N THR A 43 9.26 5.32 0.52
CA THR A 43 9.55 6.75 0.37
C THR A 43 8.47 7.58 1.05
N GLU A 44 8.68 8.88 1.14
CA GLU A 44 7.68 9.83 1.68
C GLU A 44 6.39 9.93 0.84
N ASN A 45 6.42 9.43 -0.41
CA ASN A 45 5.25 9.37 -1.29
C ASN A 45 4.42 8.08 -1.13
N ASP A 46 4.74 7.24 -0.15
CA ASP A 46 4.05 5.97 0.11
C ASP A 46 3.06 6.08 1.27
N VAL A 47 1.91 5.44 1.11
CA VAL A 47 0.94 5.16 2.17
C VAL A 47 1.02 3.67 2.48
N LEU A 48 1.18 3.31 3.76
CA LEU A 48 1.17 1.92 4.21
C LEU A 48 -0.15 1.65 4.92
N ALA A 49 -0.93 0.69 4.41
CA ALA A 49 -2.14 0.21 5.06
C ALA A 49 -2.22 -1.31 4.94
N ASN A 50 -2.54 -1.99 6.04
CA ASN A 50 -2.64 -3.46 6.09
C ASN A 50 -1.37 -4.15 5.52
N VAL A 51 -0.19 -3.86 6.09
CA VAL A 51 1.12 -4.48 5.74
C VAL A 51 1.95 -4.82 6.96
#